data_AF-A0A8H5DKI1-F1
#
_entry.id   AF-A0A8H5DKI1-F1
#
_cell.length_a   1.000
_cell.length_b   1.000
_cell.length_c   1.000
_cell.angle_alpha   90.00
_cell.angle_beta   90.00
_cell.angle_gamma   90.00
#
_symmetry.space_group_name_H-M   'P 1'
#
loop_
_entity.id
_entity.type
_entity.pdbx_description
1 polymer ?
#
loop_
_entity_poly.entity_id
_entity_poly.type
_entity_poly.pdbx_seq_one_letter_code
_entity_poly.pdbx_strand_id
1 'polypeptide(L)'
;MTVFKYIEDKDVFQKFYSRMLARRLVHSNSSSDDAETSMISKLKEACGFEYTNKLQRMFQDMQISKDLNKDFREHLEGVEYTKAVDSTFSILGTGFWPLTAPSTDFNPPPEIAAEIERFIRFYKHKHDGRKLTWLWHLCKGEIKAGYCKASKTPYTFQVSIYQMAILLLFNEKDTYSYEDMLSATQLSKEVLDQALAVILKAKVLIMSGTAGEKPGTGKSFKLNYDFKSKKIRVNLNLGGVKEAKQEEAETNKTIEEDRKLVLQSAIV
;
A
#
# COMPACT_ATOMS: atom_id res chain seq x y z
N MET A 1 -19.35 14.45 18.84
CA MET A 1 -18.68 15.76 18.96
C MET A 1 -18.82 16.37 20.35
N THR A 2 -19.98 16.26 21.01
CA THR A 2 -20.18 16.78 22.37
C THR A 2 -19.18 16.22 23.39
N VAL A 3 -18.93 14.90 23.39
CA VAL A 3 -17.93 14.28 24.28
C VAL A 3 -16.50 14.73 23.95
N PHE A 4 -16.18 14.89 22.67
CA PHE A 4 -14.85 15.29 22.20
C PHE A 4 -14.42 16.67 22.73
N LYS A 5 -15.38 17.57 23.04
CA LYS A 5 -15.07 18.88 23.64
C LYS A 5 -14.42 18.76 25.03
N TYR A 6 -14.71 17.68 25.76
CA TYR A 6 -14.24 17.43 27.12
C TYR A 6 -12.96 16.57 27.18
N ILE A 7 -12.40 16.17 26.04
CA ILE A 7 -11.14 15.44 25.99
C ILE A 7 -9.99 16.44 26.09
N GLU A 8 -9.02 16.18 26.97
CA GLU A 8 -7.83 17.01 27.16
C GLU A 8 -6.77 16.73 26.08
N ASP A 9 -6.46 15.46 25.83
CA ASP A 9 -5.45 15.00 24.87
C ASP A 9 -5.97 14.99 23.41
N LYS A 10 -6.38 16.15 22.89
CA LYS A 10 -6.90 16.28 21.52
C LYS A 10 -5.84 15.99 20.46
N ASP A 11 -4.58 16.25 20.75
CA ASP A 11 -3.43 15.95 19.88
C ASP A 11 -3.26 14.44 19.65
N VAL A 12 -3.44 13.62 20.70
CA VAL A 12 -3.44 12.15 20.60
C VAL A 12 -4.54 11.71 19.63
N PHE A 13 -5.77 12.20 19.82
CA PHE A 13 -6.88 11.89 18.93
C PHE A 13 -6.56 12.32 17.49
N GLN A 14 -6.03 13.53 17.29
CA GLN A 14 -5.67 14.04 15.97
C GLN A 14 -4.72 13.11 15.23
N LYS A 15 -3.68 12.61 15.92
CA LYS A 15 -2.65 11.75 15.34
C LYS A 15 -3.21 10.39 14.94
N PHE A 16 -3.94 9.73 15.84
CA PHE A 16 -4.59 8.47 15.53
C PHE A 16 -5.64 8.62 14.43
N TYR A 17 -6.49 9.65 14.50
CA TYR A 17 -7.51 9.91 13.49
C TYR A 17 -6.88 10.20 12.13
N SER A 18 -5.84 11.03 12.07
CA SER A 18 -5.08 11.34 10.85
C SER A 18 -4.53 10.09 10.19
N ARG A 19 -3.95 9.17 10.97
CA ARG A 19 -3.38 7.93 10.43
C ARG A 19 -4.46 6.95 9.95
N MET A 20 -5.54 6.81 10.71
CA MET A 20 -6.67 5.99 10.31
C MET A 20 -7.37 6.54 9.06
N LEU A 21 -7.51 7.86 8.95
CA LEU A 21 -8.03 8.52 7.75
C LEU A 21 -7.13 8.28 6.55
N ALA A 22 -5.81 8.50 6.69
CA ALA A 22 -4.83 8.23 5.63
C ALA A 22 -4.96 6.79 5.11
N ARG A 23 -5.09 5.82 6.01
CA ARG A 23 -5.30 4.40 5.64
C ARG A 23 -6.59 4.22 4.84
N ARG A 24 -7.71 4.79 5.28
CA ARG A 24 -9.00 4.67 4.56
C ARG A 24 -8.95 5.32 3.19
N LEU A 25 -8.31 6.48 3.06
CA LEU A 25 -8.15 7.19 1.79
C LEU A 25 -7.27 6.41 0.80
N VAL A 26 -6.07 5.98 1.22
CA VAL A 26 -5.15 5.21 0.35
C VAL A 26 -5.76 3.87 -0.09
N HIS A 27 -6.51 3.22 0.80
CA HIS A 27 -7.12 1.92 0.48
C HIS A 27 -8.49 2.04 -0.19
N SER A 28 -9.03 3.25 -0.35
CA SER A 28 -10.40 3.51 -0.81
C SER A 28 -11.46 2.73 -0.01
N ASN A 29 -11.27 2.66 1.32
CA ASN A 29 -12.14 1.92 2.25
C ASN A 29 -13.00 2.86 3.11
N SER A 30 -13.23 4.08 2.65
CA SER A 30 -14.17 5.00 3.29
C SER A 30 -15.60 4.61 2.90
N SER A 31 -16.50 4.61 3.89
CA SER A 31 -17.92 4.28 3.66
C SER A 31 -18.65 5.36 2.86
N SER A 32 -18.24 6.62 3.02
CA SER A 32 -18.78 7.78 2.30
C SER A 32 -17.81 8.95 2.39
N ASP A 33 -17.45 9.53 1.24
CA ASP A 33 -16.60 10.72 1.16
C ASP A 33 -17.29 11.94 1.82
N ASP A 34 -18.62 12.04 1.71
CA ASP A 34 -19.42 13.09 2.35
C ASP A 34 -19.40 12.98 3.87
N ALA A 35 -19.46 11.74 4.40
CA ALA A 35 -19.42 11.51 5.85
C ALA A 35 -18.06 11.90 6.44
N GLU A 36 -16.96 11.58 5.73
CA GLU A 36 -15.61 11.98 6.14
C GLU A 36 -15.44 13.50 6.08
N THR A 37 -15.93 14.13 5.01
CA THR A 37 -15.92 15.60 4.86
C THR A 37 -16.71 16.27 5.98
N SER A 38 -17.91 15.76 6.29
CA SER A 38 -18.73 16.23 7.42
C SER A 38 -18.02 16.11 8.75
N MET A 39 -17.31 15.00 8.99
CA MET A 39 -16.53 14.79 10.21
C MET A 39 -15.40 15.81 10.34
N ILE A 40 -14.67 16.08 9.26
CA ILE A 40 -13.59 17.08 9.25
C ILE A 40 -14.16 18.48 9.50
N SER A 41 -15.30 18.84 8.90
CA SER A 41 -15.96 20.14 9.16
C SER A 41 -16.33 20.29 10.63
N LYS A 42 -16.88 19.25 11.26
CA LYS A 42 -17.19 19.26 12.70
C LYS A 42 -15.96 19.38 13.59
N LEU A 43 -14.85 18.75 13.21
CA LEU A 43 -13.56 18.90 13.92
C LEU A 43 -13.01 20.32 13.75
N LYS A 44 -13.16 20.93 12.58
CA LYS A 44 -12.74 22.31 12.30
C LYS A 44 -13.53 23.31 13.14
N GLU A 45 -14.84 23.12 13.28
CA GLU A 45 -15.68 23.94 14.16
C GLU A 45 -15.27 23.82 15.64
N ALA A 46 -14.87 22.63 16.08
CA ALA A 46 -14.54 22.37 17.48
C ALA A 46 -13.11 22.75 17.88
N CYS A 47 -12.14 22.67 16.96
CA CYS A 47 -10.71 22.81 17.26
C CYS A 47 -9.96 23.81 16.36
N GLY A 48 -10.66 24.43 15.40
CA GLY A 48 -10.09 25.42 14.51
C GLY A 48 -9.43 24.84 13.25
N PHE A 49 -8.96 25.74 12.39
CA PHE A 49 -8.43 25.42 11.08
C PHE A 49 -7.12 24.62 11.15
N GLU A 50 -6.14 25.08 11.94
CA GLU A 50 -4.82 24.44 12.06
C GLU A 50 -4.90 22.97 12.45
N TYR A 51 -5.84 22.61 13.33
CA TYR A 51 -6.09 21.24 13.75
C TYR A 51 -6.52 20.33 12.59
N THR A 52 -7.27 20.86 11.62
CA THR A 52 -7.80 20.09 10.49
C THR A 52 -7.03 20.26 9.18
N ASN A 53 -6.07 21.18 9.13
CA ASN A 53 -5.36 21.56 7.91
C ASN A 53 -4.76 20.35 7.18
N LYS A 54 -4.07 19.46 7.91
CA LYS A 54 -3.51 18.22 7.34
C LYS A 54 -4.59 17.30 6.77
N LEU A 55 -5.69 17.10 7.49
CA LEU A 55 -6.81 16.24 7.05
C LEU A 55 -7.46 16.78 5.77
N GLN A 56 -7.64 18.09 5.68
CA GLN A 56 -8.19 18.75 4.49
C GLN A 56 -7.27 18.62 3.29
N ARG A 57 -5.95 18.79 3.48
CA ARG A 57 -4.96 18.59 2.42
C ARG A 57 -4.92 17.14 1.92
N MET A 58 -5.08 16.14 2.79
CA MET A 58 -5.19 14.74 2.35
C MET A 58 -6.36 14.53 1.37
N PHE A 59 -7.53 15.11 1.64
CA PHE A 59 -8.67 15.05 0.72
C PHE A 59 -8.39 15.73 -0.62
N GLN A 60 -7.76 16.90 -0.58
CA GLN A 60 -7.40 17.62 -1.79
C GLN A 60 -6.40 16.82 -2.63
N ASP A 61 -5.38 16.22 -2.01
CA ASP A 61 -4.41 15.36 -2.69
C ASP A 61 -5.08 14.16 -3.37
N MET A 62 -6.14 13.59 -2.77
CA MET A 62 -6.92 12.51 -3.40
C MET A 62 -7.65 12.98 -4.66
N GLN A 63 -8.22 14.19 -4.66
CA GLN A 63 -8.88 14.74 -5.84
C GLN A 63 -7.87 15.10 -6.93
N ILE A 64 -6.78 15.76 -6.57
CA ILE A 64 -5.67 16.07 -7.50
C ILE A 64 -5.12 14.79 -8.13
N SER A 65 -5.00 13.71 -7.35
CA SER A 65 -4.57 12.41 -7.86
C SER A 65 -5.57 11.85 -8.87
N LYS A 66 -6.88 11.96 -8.63
CA LYS A 66 -7.91 11.50 -9.59
C LYS A 66 -7.80 12.25 -10.91
N ASP A 67 -7.68 13.57 -10.86
CA ASP A 67 -7.52 14.42 -12.05
C ASP A 67 -6.23 14.07 -12.81
N LEU A 68 -5.12 13.91 -12.10
CA LEU A 68 -3.84 13.52 -12.69
C LEU A 68 -3.91 12.15 -13.39
N ASN A 69 -4.61 11.17 -12.82
CA ASN A 69 -4.81 9.87 -13.47
C ASN A 69 -5.69 9.98 -14.72
N LYS A 70 -6.68 10.86 -14.72
CA LYS A 70 -7.50 11.14 -15.90
C LYS A 70 -6.63 11.71 -17.02
N ASP A 71 -5.85 12.74 -16.71
CA ASP A 71 -4.92 13.37 -17.66
C ASP A 71 -3.88 12.37 -18.18
N PHE A 72 -3.35 11.51 -17.31
CA PHE A 72 -2.40 10.46 -17.70
C PHE A 72 -3.04 9.45 -18.66
N ARG A 73 -4.29 9.04 -18.42
CA ARG A 73 -5.02 8.13 -19.30
C ARG A 73 -5.28 8.75 -20.67
N GLU A 74 -5.71 10.01 -20.71
CA GLU A 74 -5.92 10.76 -21.96
C GLU A 74 -4.60 10.90 -22.75
N HIS A 75 -3.49 11.17 -22.05
CA HIS A 75 -2.16 11.19 -22.68
C HIS A 75 -1.77 9.85 -23.30
N LEU A 76 -2.08 8.73 -22.62
CA LEU A 76 -1.80 7.39 -23.12
C LEU A 76 -2.70 6.97 -24.28
N GLU A 77 -3.90 7.53 -24.43
CA GLU A 77 -4.76 7.26 -25.59
C GLU A 77 -4.26 8.00 -26.86
N GLY A 78 -3.60 9.14 -26.69
CA GLY A 78 -3.01 9.91 -27.79
C GLY A 78 -1.68 9.34 -28.33
N VAL A 79 -1.06 8.43 -27.59
CA VAL A 79 0.11 7.67 -28.01
C VAL A 79 -0.41 6.27 -28.33
N GLU A 80 -0.19 5.68 -29.51
CA GLU A 80 -0.68 4.33 -29.85
C GLU A 80 -0.11 3.24 -28.93
N TYR A 81 -0.58 3.18 -27.68
CA TYR A 81 -0.05 2.36 -26.62
C TYR A 81 -0.99 1.19 -26.36
N THR A 82 -0.48 -0.02 -26.58
CA THR A 82 -1.14 -1.23 -26.10
C THR A 82 -0.95 -1.33 -24.59
N LYS A 83 -2.00 -1.03 -23.84
CA LYS A 83 -2.02 -1.05 -22.38
C LYS A 83 -1.66 -2.43 -21.83
N ALA A 84 -0.46 -2.57 -21.27
CA ALA A 84 -0.01 -3.81 -20.64
C ALA A 84 -0.57 -4.00 -19.23
N VAL A 85 -0.70 -2.89 -18.48
CA VAL A 85 -1.17 -2.88 -17.08
C VAL A 85 -2.20 -1.77 -16.90
N ASP A 86 -3.26 -2.04 -16.13
CA ASP A 86 -4.19 -0.99 -15.69
C ASP A 86 -3.71 -0.37 -14.38
N SER A 87 -3.10 0.81 -14.49
CA SER A 87 -2.43 1.50 -13.39
C SER A 87 -3.21 2.71 -12.92
N THR A 88 -3.16 2.96 -11.61
CA THR A 88 -3.71 4.16 -10.97
C THR A 88 -2.71 4.62 -9.90
N PHE A 89 -2.36 5.90 -9.94
CA PHE A 89 -1.31 6.48 -9.10
C PHE A 89 -1.89 7.48 -8.09
N SER A 90 -1.50 7.39 -6.83
CA SER A 90 -1.88 8.37 -5.80
C SER A 90 -0.68 9.24 -5.46
N ILE A 91 -0.78 10.55 -5.70
CA ILE A 91 0.27 11.54 -5.40
C ILE A 91 -0.08 12.26 -4.11
N LEU A 92 0.78 12.07 -3.09
CA LEU A 92 0.54 12.49 -1.72
C LEU A 92 1.62 13.48 -1.28
N GLY A 93 1.24 14.61 -0.68
CA GLY A 93 2.20 15.56 -0.15
C GLY A 93 2.89 15.07 1.13
N THR A 94 4.20 14.85 1.11
CA THR A 94 4.96 14.25 2.24
C THR A 94 4.72 14.94 3.59
N GLY A 95 4.51 16.26 3.63
CA GLY A 95 4.29 17.01 4.87
C GLY A 95 2.88 16.90 5.48
N PHE A 96 1.90 16.39 4.72
CA PHE A 96 0.50 16.33 5.15
C PHE A 96 0.05 14.92 5.53
N TRP A 97 0.76 13.89 5.07
CA TRP A 97 0.38 12.50 5.26
C TRP A 97 1.24 11.84 6.34
N PRO A 98 0.66 11.12 7.32
CA PRO A 98 1.39 10.35 8.31
C PRO A 98 1.83 9.00 7.73
N LEU A 99 2.53 9.03 6.59
CA LEU A 99 3.01 7.84 5.89
C LEU A 99 4.53 7.83 5.93
N THR A 100 5.10 6.69 6.31
CA THR A 100 6.54 6.49 6.41
C THR A 100 7.04 5.74 5.19
N ALA A 101 8.29 5.99 4.79
CA ALA A 101 8.93 5.19 3.75
C ALA A 101 9.11 3.74 4.22
N PRO A 102 9.02 2.74 3.32
CA PRO A 102 9.30 1.36 3.70
C PRO A 102 10.75 1.20 4.17
N SER A 103 10.97 0.31 5.14
CA SER A 103 12.30 -0.05 5.66
C SER A 103 13.05 -1.10 4.82
N THR A 104 12.50 -1.47 3.66
CA THR A 104 13.06 -2.47 2.76
C THR A 104 13.25 -1.87 1.38
N ASP A 105 14.32 -2.29 0.72
CA ASP A 105 14.46 -2.09 -0.72
C ASP A 105 13.46 -2.96 -1.48
N PHE A 106 13.23 -2.60 -2.74
CA PHE A 106 12.33 -3.33 -3.62
C PHE A 106 12.69 -3.10 -5.08
N ASN A 107 12.83 -4.19 -5.81
CA ASN A 107 12.99 -4.20 -7.26
C ASN A 107 11.65 -4.56 -7.92
N PRO A 108 10.94 -3.62 -8.57
CA PRO A 108 9.67 -3.90 -9.21
C PRO A 108 9.85 -4.78 -10.47
N PRO A 109 8.89 -5.67 -10.76
CA PRO A 109 8.85 -6.43 -12.00
C PRO A 109 8.94 -5.54 -13.26
N PRO A 110 9.54 -6.03 -14.36
CA PRO A 110 9.78 -5.23 -15.56
C PRO A 110 8.54 -4.54 -16.12
N GLU A 111 7.40 -5.22 -16.12
CA GLU A 111 6.12 -4.69 -16.64
C GLU A 111 5.65 -3.49 -15.82
N ILE A 112 5.86 -3.54 -14.50
CA ILE A 112 5.46 -2.48 -13.57
C ILE A 112 6.48 -1.34 -13.62
N ALA A 113 7.77 -1.67 -13.67
CA ALA A 113 8.84 -0.69 -13.79
C ALA A 113 8.68 0.18 -15.06
N ALA A 114 8.34 -0.44 -16.19
CA ALA A 114 8.12 0.28 -17.44
C ALA A 114 6.92 1.25 -17.38
N GLU A 115 5.84 0.87 -16.68
CA GLU A 115 4.67 1.74 -16.50
C GLU A 115 4.97 2.88 -15.52
N ILE A 116 5.73 2.61 -14.46
CA ILE A 116 6.21 3.63 -13.52
C ILE A 116 7.10 4.66 -14.22
N GLU A 117 8.04 4.24 -15.05
CA GLU A 117 8.94 5.16 -15.74
C GLU A 117 8.17 6.14 -16.64
N ARG A 118 7.15 5.64 -17.35
CA ARG A 118 6.25 6.48 -18.16
C ARG A 118 5.52 7.50 -17.31
N PHE A 119 4.94 7.05 -16.20
CA PHE A 119 4.24 7.96 -15.29
C PHE A 119 5.19 9.01 -14.70
N ILE A 120 6.42 8.64 -14.32
CA ILE A 120 7.44 9.59 -13.84
C ILE A 120 7.75 10.64 -14.91
N ARG A 121 7.91 10.22 -16.17
CA ARG A 121 8.19 11.14 -17.29
C ARG A 121 7.04 12.10 -17.51
N PHE A 122 5.81 11.60 -17.53
CA PHE A 122 4.59 12.41 -17.62
C PHE A 122 4.50 13.41 -16.46
N TYR A 123 4.71 12.94 -15.22
CA TYR A 123 4.64 13.78 -14.03
C TYR A 123 5.69 14.87 -14.03
N LYS A 124 6.95 14.53 -14.38
CA LYS A 124 8.07 15.48 -14.43
C LYS A 124 7.82 16.59 -15.46
N HIS A 125 7.23 16.26 -16.61
CA HIS A 125 6.87 17.26 -17.62
C HIS A 125 5.84 18.28 -17.10
N LYS A 126 4.87 17.83 -16.30
CA LYS A 126 3.81 18.70 -15.75
C LYS A 126 4.25 19.42 -14.46
N HIS A 127 5.14 18.83 -13.69
CA HIS A 127 5.55 19.29 -12.37
C HIS A 127 7.08 19.26 -12.23
N ASP A 128 7.73 20.28 -12.79
CA ASP A 128 9.17 20.44 -12.65
C ASP A 128 9.57 20.81 -11.20
N GLY A 129 10.75 20.37 -10.79
CA GLY A 129 11.30 20.61 -9.44
C GLY A 129 10.75 19.73 -8.32
N ARG A 130 9.86 18.76 -8.60
CA ARG A 130 9.35 17.80 -7.60
C ARG A 130 10.06 16.45 -7.66
N LYS A 131 10.30 15.84 -6.50
CA LYS A 131 10.87 14.49 -6.36
C LYS A 131 9.78 13.52 -5.90
N LEU A 132 9.62 12.42 -6.64
CA LEU A 132 8.71 11.33 -6.25
C LEU A 132 9.46 10.31 -5.38
N THR A 133 8.77 9.81 -4.35
CA THR A 133 9.24 8.71 -3.49
C THR A 133 8.13 7.65 -3.45
N TRP A 134 8.47 6.41 -3.77
CA TRP A 134 7.50 5.32 -3.85
C TRP A 134 7.27 4.67 -2.48
N LEU A 135 6.00 4.51 -2.11
CA LEU A 135 5.60 3.81 -0.89
C LEU A 135 5.09 2.41 -1.23
N TRP A 136 6.01 1.51 -1.56
CA TRP A 136 5.70 0.18 -2.08
C TRP A 136 4.81 -0.66 -1.16
N HIS A 137 5.01 -0.58 0.16
CA HIS A 137 4.20 -1.30 1.13
C HIS A 137 2.69 -0.94 1.10
N LEU A 138 2.32 0.21 0.52
CA LEU A 138 0.93 0.62 0.33
C LEU A 138 0.37 0.23 -1.06
N CYS A 139 1.24 -0.19 -1.98
CA CYS A 139 0.86 -0.56 -3.32
C CYS A 139 0.19 -1.95 -3.34
N LYS A 140 -0.88 -2.06 -4.11
CA LYS A 140 -1.68 -3.27 -4.30
C LYS A 140 -2.00 -3.47 -5.77
N GLY A 141 -2.26 -4.70 -6.16
CA GLY A 141 -2.62 -5.07 -7.54
C GLY A 141 -3.55 -6.26 -7.61
N GLU A 142 -4.08 -6.52 -8.80
CA GLU A 142 -4.85 -7.71 -9.11
C GLU A 142 -4.14 -8.53 -10.19
N ILE A 143 -3.96 -9.83 -9.95
CA ILE A 143 -3.35 -10.77 -10.91
C ILE A 143 -4.38 -11.81 -11.31
N LYS A 144 -4.54 -12.04 -12.61
CA LYS A 144 -5.36 -13.14 -13.13
C LYS A 144 -4.49 -14.40 -13.29
N ALA A 145 -4.84 -15.44 -12.55
CA ALA A 145 -4.17 -16.74 -12.59
C ALA A 145 -4.74 -17.61 -13.72
N GLY A 146 -4.04 -17.64 -14.85
CA GLY A 146 -4.41 -18.44 -16.03
C GLY A 146 -3.94 -19.90 -15.98
N TYR A 147 -3.12 -20.28 -15.00
CA TYR A 147 -2.49 -21.60 -14.93
C TYR A 147 -3.38 -22.71 -14.34
N CYS A 148 -4.48 -22.35 -13.68
CA CYS A 148 -5.38 -23.30 -13.00
C CYS A 148 -6.34 -23.99 -13.99
N LYS A 149 -5.94 -25.13 -14.56
CA LYS A 149 -6.75 -25.88 -15.56
C LYS A 149 -8.08 -26.44 -15.02
N ALA A 150 -8.21 -26.58 -13.70
CA ALA A 150 -9.39 -27.17 -13.06
C ALA A 150 -10.62 -26.25 -13.01
N SER A 151 -10.46 -24.94 -13.27
CA SER A 151 -11.55 -23.97 -13.26
C SER A 151 -11.77 -23.39 -14.65
N LYS A 152 -13.01 -23.40 -15.14
CA LYS A 152 -13.38 -22.74 -16.41
C LYS A 152 -13.14 -21.23 -16.38
N THR A 153 -13.21 -20.62 -15.18
CA THR A 153 -12.97 -19.19 -14.98
C THR A 153 -11.66 -19.00 -14.23
N PRO A 154 -10.71 -18.19 -14.75
CA PRO A 154 -9.44 -17.95 -14.07
C PRO A 154 -9.67 -17.24 -12.73
N TYR A 155 -8.87 -17.62 -11.73
CA TYR A 155 -8.89 -16.95 -10.42
C TYR A 155 -8.28 -15.55 -10.53
N THR A 156 -8.75 -14.62 -9.71
CA THR A 156 -8.16 -13.28 -9.57
C THR A 156 -7.62 -13.12 -8.16
N PHE A 157 -6.32 -12.86 -8.02
CA PHE A 157 -5.66 -12.64 -6.75
C PHE A 157 -5.50 -11.15 -6.49
N GLN A 158 -6.03 -10.67 -5.38
CA GLN A 158 -5.73 -9.32 -4.89
C GLN A 158 -4.52 -9.42 -3.97
N VAL A 159 -3.43 -8.75 -4.34
CA VAL A 159 -2.11 -8.95 -3.76
C VAL A 159 -1.47 -7.60 -3.41
N SER A 160 -0.56 -7.60 -2.44
CA SER A 160 0.37 -6.48 -2.29
C SER A 160 1.37 -6.47 -3.45
N ILE A 161 2.04 -5.35 -3.68
CA ILE A 161 3.07 -5.25 -4.73
C ILE A 161 4.21 -6.27 -4.52
N TYR A 162 4.56 -6.56 -3.27
CA TYR A 162 5.60 -7.54 -2.93
C TYR A 162 5.17 -8.96 -3.30
N GLN A 163 3.93 -9.32 -2.96
CA GLN A 163 3.34 -10.60 -3.36
C GLN A 163 3.21 -10.70 -4.88
N MET A 164 2.89 -9.59 -5.56
CA MET A 164 2.82 -9.55 -7.02
C MET A 164 4.17 -9.82 -7.66
N ALA A 165 5.24 -9.17 -7.18
CA ALA A 165 6.59 -9.41 -7.68
C ALA A 165 7.00 -10.87 -7.54
N ILE A 166 6.72 -11.47 -6.37
CA ILE A 166 6.96 -12.89 -6.10
C ILE A 166 6.21 -13.78 -7.10
N LEU A 167 4.92 -13.55 -7.33
CA LEU A 167 4.10 -14.41 -8.18
C LEU A 167 4.47 -14.29 -9.67
N LEU A 168 4.88 -13.09 -10.12
CA LEU A 168 5.26 -12.87 -11.51
C LEU A 168 6.56 -13.61 -11.91
N LEU A 169 7.45 -13.90 -10.96
CA LEU A 169 8.63 -14.75 -11.23
C LEU A 169 8.22 -16.11 -11.80
N PHE A 170 7.09 -16.67 -11.34
CA PHE A 170 6.63 -17.98 -11.76
C PHE A 170 6.10 -18.05 -13.21
N ASN A 171 6.08 -16.93 -13.93
CA ASN A 171 5.82 -16.92 -15.37
C ASN A 171 7.03 -17.43 -16.18
N GLU A 172 8.25 -17.32 -15.65
CA GLU A 172 9.47 -17.78 -16.31
C GLU A 172 9.84 -19.22 -15.93
N LYS A 173 9.66 -19.59 -14.64
CA LYS A 173 9.97 -20.92 -14.12
C LYS A 173 8.95 -21.37 -13.07
N ASP A 174 8.61 -22.65 -13.07
CA ASP A 174 7.62 -23.19 -12.11
C ASP A 174 8.15 -23.32 -10.67
N THR A 175 9.46 -23.22 -10.46
CA THR A 175 10.12 -23.46 -9.17
C THR A 175 11.26 -22.49 -8.95
N TYR A 176 11.30 -21.88 -7.75
CA TYR A 176 12.34 -20.95 -7.31
C TYR A 176 12.83 -21.30 -5.90
N SER A 177 14.10 -21.04 -5.59
CA SER A 177 14.61 -21.08 -4.22
C SER A 177 14.28 -19.80 -3.46
N TYR A 178 14.36 -19.84 -2.14
CA TYR A 178 14.22 -18.65 -1.29
C TYR A 178 15.23 -17.55 -1.68
N GLU A 179 16.47 -17.95 -1.98
CA GLU A 179 17.57 -17.07 -2.34
C GLU A 179 17.36 -16.40 -3.69
N ASP A 180 16.81 -17.13 -4.67
CA ASP A 180 16.46 -16.57 -5.98
C ASP A 180 15.41 -15.47 -5.85
N MET A 181 14.38 -15.71 -5.03
CA MET A 181 13.29 -14.75 -4.81
C MET A 181 13.77 -13.51 -4.06
N LEU A 182 14.65 -13.69 -3.06
CA LEU A 182 15.27 -12.59 -2.32
C LEU A 182 16.13 -11.74 -3.26
N SER A 183 16.93 -12.37 -4.11
CA SER A 183 17.80 -11.69 -5.08
C SER A 183 16.99 -10.95 -6.16
N ALA A 184 15.91 -11.54 -6.66
CA ALA A 184 15.10 -10.92 -7.70
C ALA A 184 14.28 -9.72 -7.19
N THR A 185 13.73 -9.83 -5.98
CA THR A 185 12.83 -8.79 -5.40
C THR A 185 13.56 -7.76 -4.55
N GLN A 186 14.79 -8.05 -4.08
CA GLN A 186 15.58 -7.22 -3.16
C GLN A 186 14.87 -6.89 -1.83
N LEU A 187 13.91 -7.72 -1.43
CA LEU A 187 13.21 -7.58 -0.16
C LEU A 187 14.07 -8.04 1.02
N SER A 188 13.87 -7.41 2.18
CA SER A 188 14.31 -7.95 3.46
C SER A 188 13.66 -9.31 3.76
N LYS A 189 14.37 -10.16 4.52
CA LYS A 189 13.90 -11.51 4.87
C LYS A 189 12.55 -11.47 5.59
N GLU A 190 12.38 -10.51 6.50
CA GLU A 190 11.17 -10.33 7.29
C GLU A 190 9.95 -10.05 6.40
N VAL A 191 10.11 -9.19 5.39
CA VAL A 191 9.01 -8.82 4.47
C VAL A 191 8.72 -9.97 3.50
N LEU A 192 9.76 -10.63 2.99
CA LEU A 192 9.62 -11.79 2.11
C LEU A 192 8.90 -12.95 2.83
N ASP A 193 9.28 -13.27 4.06
CA ASP A 193 8.67 -14.31 4.88
C ASP A 193 7.19 -14.04 5.13
N GLN A 194 6.83 -12.79 5.43
CA GLN A 194 5.43 -12.38 5.61
C GLN A 194 4.63 -12.54 4.32
N ALA A 195 5.16 -12.10 3.19
CA ALA A 195 4.50 -12.25 1.89
C ALA A 195 4.30 -13.74 1.53
N LEU A 196 5.34 -14.56 1.69
CA LEU A 196 5.30 -16.00 1.43
C LEU A 196 4.34 -16.73 2.36
N ALA A 197 4.31 -16.39 3.65
CA ALA A 197 3.41 -17.03 4.62
C ALA A 197 1.93 -16.92 4.20
N VAL A 198 1.52 -15.77 3.65
CA VAL A 198 0.13 -15.59 3.18
C VAL A 198 -0.13 -16.39 1.90
N ILE A 199 0.81 -16.39 0.95
CA ILE A 199 0.72 -17.14 -0.32
C ILE A 199 0.65 -18.66 -0.06
N LEU A 200 1.48 -19.17 0.86
CA LEU A 200 1.50 -20.58 1.27
C LEU A 200 0.24 -20.97 2.02
N LYS A 201 -0.25 -20.12 2.93
CA LYS A 201 -1.51 -20.37 3.65
C LYS A 201 -2.70 -20.47 2.69
N ALA A 202 -2.69 -19.67 1.63
CA ALA A 202 -3.67 -19.75 0.55
C ALA A 202 -3.47 -20.97 -0.37
N LYS A 203 -2.33 -21.68 -0.26
CA LYS A 203 -1.93 -22.79 -1.13
C LYS A 203 -1.73 -22.39 -2.59
N VAL A 204 -1.35 -21.14 -2.85
CA VAL A 204 -1.00 -20.67 -4.21
C VAL A 204 0.37 -21.21 -4.62
N LEU A 205 1.31 -21.26 -3.67
CA LEU A 205 2.61 -21.93 -3.80
C LEU A 205 2.68 -23.12 -2.85
N ILE A 206 3.52 -24.09 -3.20
CA ILE A 206 3.85 -25.28 -2.41
C ILE A 206 5.33 -25.19 -2.05
N MET A 207 5.66 -25.32 -0.78
CA MET A 207 7.04 -25.32 -0.30
C MET A 207 7.58 -26.76 -0.22
N SER A 208 8.84 -26.96 -0.58
CA SER A 208 9.56 -28.22 -0.33
C SER A 208 9.91 -28.34 1.16
N GLY A 209 9.44 -29.41 1.81
CA GLY A 209 9.65 -29.64 3.24
C GLY A 209 8.41 -30.20 3.94
N THR A 210 8.46 -30.30 5.27
CA THR A 210 7.30 -30.77 6.05
C THR A 210 6.22 -29.70 6.14
N ALA A 211 4.95 -30.13 6.13
CA ALA A 211 3.82 -29.23 6.19
C ALA A 211 3.79 -28.47 7.53
N GLY A 212 3.86 -27.14 7.50
CA GLY A 212 3.81 -26.28 8.68
C GLY A 212 5.14 -25.59 9.04
N GLU A 213 6.23 -25.88 8.33
CA GLU A 213 7.46 -25.12 8.46
C GLU A 213 7.32 -23.69 7.93
N LYS A 214 8.13 -22.77 8.49
CA LYS A 214 8.19 -21.38 8.04
C LYS A 214 8.99 -21.27 6.73
N PRO A 215 8.67 -20.29 5.86
CA PRO A 215 9.56 -19.90 4.77
C PRO A 215 10.96 -19.57 5.31
N GLY A 216 11.99 -19.85 4.51
CA GLY A 216 13.36 -19.47 4.85
C GLY A 216 14.40 -20.03 3.89
N THR A 217 15.65 -19.66 4.16
CA THR A 217 16.86 -20.07 3.43
C THR A 217 16.91 -21.59 3.20
N GLY A 218 17.26 -22.02 1.99
CA GLY A 218 17.38 -23.42 1.59
C GLY A 218 16.05 -24.12 1.24
N LYS A 219 14.91 -23.42 1.33
CA LYS A 219 13.62 -23.92 0.88
C LYS A 219 13.38 -23.57 -0.59
N SER A 220 12.68 -24.46 -1.30
CA SER A 220 12.20 -24.19 -2.65
C SER A 220 10.67 -24.09 -2.68
N PHE A 221 10.16 -23.28 -3.60
CA PHE A 221 8.75 -22.99 -3.76
C PHE A 221 8.35 -23.33 -5.20
N LYS A 222 7.23 -24.04 -5.34
CA LYS A 222 6.66 -24.45 -6.63
C LYS A 222 5.25 -23.91 -6.80
N LEU A 223 4.89 -23.53 -8.02
CA LEU A 223 3.53 -23.11 -8.36
C LEU A 223 2.51 -24.25 -8.21
N ASN A 224 1.39 -23.99 -7.52
CA ASN A 224 0.34 -24.99 -7.32
C ASN A 224 -0.68 -25.02 -8.48
N TYR A 225 -0.48 -25.87 -9.48
CA TYR A 225 -1.43 -26.04 -10.60
C TYR A 225 -2.81 -26.58 -10.19
N ASP A 226 -2.91 -27.24 -9.03
CA ASP A 226 -4.14 -27.82 -8.48
C ASP A 226 -4.85 -26.87 -7.50
N PHE A 227 -4.54 -25.57 -7.55
CA PHE A 227 -5.15 -24.57 -6.69
C PHE A 227 -6.69 -24.57 -6.84
N LYS A 228 -7.38 -24.64 -5.69
CA LYS A 228 -8.84 -24.61 -5.60
C LYS A 228 -9.27 -23.61 -4.54
N SER A 229 -10.20 -22.74 -4.91
CA SER A 229 -10.84 -21.78 -4.01
C SER A 229 -12.35 -21.74 -4.27
N LYS A 230 -13.14 -21.55 -3.20
CA LYS A 230 -14.58 -21.30 -3.29
C LYS A 230 -14.90 -19.95 -3.94
N LYS A 231 -13.98 -18.98 -3.85
CA LYS A 231 -14.13 -17.63 -4.42
C LYS A 231 -13.24 -17.50 -5.64
N ILE A 232 -13.79 -16.96 -6.74
CA ILE A 232 -13.02 -16.63 -7.96
C ILE A 232 -12.03 -15.50 -7.66
N ARG A 233 -12.46 -14.50 -6.89
CA ARG A 233 -11.61 -13.43 -6.39
C ARG A 233 -11.11 -13.77 -4.98
N VAL A 234 -9.81 -13.94 -4.82
CA VAL A 234 -9.16 -14.31 -3.55
C VAL A 234 -8.29 -13.13 -3.10
N ASN A 235 -8.53 -12.65 -1.88
CA ASN A 235 -7.71 -11.59 -1.30
C ASN A 235 -6.54 -12.19 -0.52
N LEU A 236 -5.33 -11.94 -1.00
CA LEU A 236 -4.05 -12.31 -0.39
C LEU A 236 -3.39 -11.11 0.31
N ASN A 237 -3.89 -9.89 0.11
CA ASN A 237 -3.44 -8.70 0.82
C ASN A 237 -4.17 -8.57 2.17
N LEU A 238 -3.83 -9.44 3.11
CA LEU A 238 -4.42 -9.46 4.45
C LEU A 238 -3.54 -8.65 5.41
N GLY A 239 -3.98 -7.45 5.79
CA GLY A 239 -3.35 -6.67 6.85
C GLY A 239 -3.43 -7.40 8.19
N GLY A 240 -2.30 -7.58 8.86
CA GLY A 240 -2.19 -8.42 10.04
C GLY A 240 -2.49 -7.68 11.35
N VAL A 241 -2.94 -8.40 12.39
CA VAL A 241 -3.07 -7.86 13.76
C VAL A 241 -1.73 -7.35 14.30
N LYS A 242 -0.61 -7.93 13.85
CA LYS A 242 0.75 -7.49 14.22
C LYS A 242 1.08 -6.11 13.68
N GLU A 243 0.68 -5.82 12.44
CA GLU A 243 0.90 -4.53 11.78
C GLU A 243 0.18 -3.42 12.53
N ALA A 244 -1.08 -3.65 12.93
CA ALA A 244 -1.86 -2.70 13.72
C ALA A 244 -1.22 -2.35 15.08
N LYS A 245 -0.63 -3.33 15.77
CA LYS A 245 0.06 -3.10 17.05
C LYS A 245 1.37 -2.32 16.88
N GLN A 246 2.14 -2.64 15.85
CA GLN A 246 3.38 -1.91 15.55
C GLN A 246 3.07 -0.45 15.22
N GLU A 247 2.08 -0.24 14.36
CA GLU A 247 1.55 1.06 14.00
C GLU A 247 1.11 1.90 15.21
N GLU A 248 0.39 1.29 16.15
CA GLU A 248 -0.05 1.94 17.40
C GLU A 248 1.14 2.42 18.23
N ALA A 249 2.15 1.55 18.41
CA ALA A 249 3.37 1.90 19.14
C ALA A 249 4.14 3.05 18.48
N GLU A 250 4.29 3.04 17.15
CA GLU A 250 4.94 4.13 16.40
C GLU A 250 4.19 5.46 16.54
N THR A 251 2.86 5.42 16.60
CA THR A 251 2.05 6.64 16.76
C THR A 251 2.24 7.26 18.13
N ASN A 252 2.22 6.43 19.17
CA ASN A 252 2.46 6.88 20.54
C ASN A 252 3.85 7.50 20.67
N LYS A 253 4.88 6.85 20.10
CA LYS A 253 6.23 7.39 20.06
C LYS A 253 6.29 8.76 19.37
N THR A 254 5.62 8.90 18.22
CA THR A 254 5.58 10.17 17.48
C THR A 254 4.88 11.28 18.28
N ILE A 255 3.82 10.95 19.03
CA ILE A 255 3.12 11.91 19.89
C ILE A 255 4.05 12.42 20.99
N GLU A 256 4.79 11.53 21.65
CA GLU A 256 5.73 11.91 22.72
C GLU A 256 6.85 12.82 22.19
N GLU A 257 7.41 12.51 21.01
CA GLU A 257 8.43 13.32 20.35
C GLU A 257 7.90 14.71 19.97
N ASP A 258 6.70 14.80 19.40
CA ASP A 258 6.06 16.07 19.04
C ASP A 258 5.79 16.94 20.27
N ARG A 259 5.26 16.36 21.35
CA ARG A 259 5.03 17.07 22.62
C ARG A 259 6.32 17.66 23.16
N LYS A 260 7.42 16.92 23.08
CA LYS A 260 8.75 17.41 23.51
C LYS A 260 9.18 18.63 22.70
N LEU A 261 9.00 18.61 21.37
CA LEU A 261 9.35 19.74 20.50
C LEU A 261 8.47 20.97 20.76
N VAL A 262 7.17 20.77 20.99
CA VAL A 262 6.23 21.85 21.34
C VAL A 262 6.61 22.48 22.68
N LEU A 263 6.91 21.67 23.69
CA LEU A 263 7.36 22.16 24.99
C LEU A 263 8.66 22.94 24.88
N GLN A 264 9.65 22.43 24.13
CA GLN A 264 10.90 23.16 23.87
C GLN A 264 10.65 24.51 23.19
N SER A 265 9.77 24.54 22.19
CA SER A 265 9.43 25.77 21.46
C SER A 265 8.67 26.78 22.32
N ALA A 266 7.89 26.33 23.30
CA ALA A 266 7.15 27.18 24.22
C ALA A 266 8.01 27.73 25.39
N ILE A 267 9.14 27.08 25.69
CA ILE A 267 10.08 27.50 26.74
C ILE A 267 11.02 28.61 26.25
N VAL A 268 11.32 28.65 24.94
CA VAL A 268 12.17 29.67 24.29
C VAL A 268 11.42 31.01 24.21
#